data_AF-A0A2A2FZ03-F1
#
_entry.id   AF-A0A2A2FZ03-F1
#
_cell.length_a   1.000
_cell.length_b   1.000
_cell.length_c   1.000
_cell.angle_alpha   90.00
_cell.angle_beta   90.00
_cell.angle_gamma   90.00
#
_symmetry.space_group_name_H-M   'P 1'
#
loop_
_entity.id
_entity.type
_entity.pdbx_description
1 polymer ?
#
loop_
_entity_poly.entity_id
_entity_poly.type
_entity_poly.pdbx_seq_one_letter_code
_entity_poly.pdbx_strand_id
1 'polypeptide(L)'
;MSRVLTWLRMGPTGEGTPLWYDPLKDGDCGDEQLLASRAQPVPRAGALLCEAATTNDPELWRQGEDALAAVPAPAGCWEEETVAGLRRLVEFHRRAPEAVPELQVPDGTACPLVLEGLLSPLAPGVEGLEIPVSTCGGAPVFLQGNLEWVPPEDIRAVSVGAAVVPVQQGNGSLFFRAPPSDVAGPVPVTVSDADWPVGGQGYLVYQVPAAACPDPPPAPAPAPAPTAPPTL
;
A
#
# COMPACT_ATOMS: atom_id res chain seq x y z
N MET A 1 -6.70 24.63 -22.86
CA MET A 1 -5.98 24.75 -21.57
C MET A 1 -6.41 23.56 -20.75
N SER A 2 -5.57 22.53 -20.63
CA SER A 2 -5.84 21.40 -19.74
C SER A 2 -5.84 21.92 -18.29
N ARG A 3 -6.82 21.50 -17.51
CA ARG A 3 -6.91 21.82 -16.08
C ARG A 3 -6.77 20.52 -15.33
N VAL A 4 -5.86 20.51 -14.37
CA VAL A 4 -5.56 19.35 -13.55
C VAL A 4 -6.74 19.08 -12.60
N LEU A 5 -7.19 17.83 -12.56
CA LEU A 5 -8.20 17.34 -11.64
C LEU A 5 -7.55 16.33 -10.70
N THR A 6 -7.64 16.56 -9.40
CA THR A 6 -7.28 15.56 -8.40
C THR A 6 -8.24 14.38 -8.52
N TRP A 7 -7.72 13.23 -8.93
CA TRP A 7 -8.47 12.01 -9.23
C TRP A 7 -8.50 11.05 -8.03
N LEU A 8 -8.65 9.76 -8.32
CA LEU A 8 -8.66 8.66 -7.37
C LEU A 8 -7.24 8.40 -6.84
N ARG A 9 -7.13 8.23 -5.51
CA ARG A 9 -5.91 7.79 -4.85
C ARG A 9 -5.45 6.42 -5.34
N MET A 10 -4.17 6.13 -5.18
CA MET A 10 -3.69 4.77 -5.31
C MET A 10 -4.41 3.87 -4.31
N GLY A 11 -4.73 2.68 -4.75
CA GLY A 11 -5.18 1.66 -3.84
C GLY A 11 -4.03 0.90 -3.20
N PRO A 12 -4.13 0.37 -1.97
CA PRO A 12 -3.43 -0.89 -1.72
C PRO A 12 -3.99 -1.93 -2.70
N THR A 13 -3.22 -2.36 -3.69
CA THR A 13 -3.63 -3.35 -4.69
C THR A 13 -3.53 -4.78 -4.12
N GLY A 14 -4.60 -5.36 -3.60
CA GLY A 14 -4.52 -6.61 -2.85
C GLY A 14 -5.79 -7.43 -2.71
N GLU A 15 -5.76 -8.42 -1.81
CA GLU A 15 -6.93 -9.22 -1.46
C GLU A 15 -8.08 -8.30 -0.97
N GLY A 16 -9.21 -8.36 -1.67
CA GLY A 16 -10.38 -7.51 -1.40
C GLY A 16 -10.42 -6.19 -2.18
N THR A 17 -9.39 -5.83 -2.95
CA THR A 17 -9.48 -4.71 -3.91
C THR A 17 -10.50 -5.05 -4.99
N PRO A 18 -11.53 -4.21 -5.21
CA PRO A 18 -12.47 -4.46 -6.29
C PRO A 18 -11.77 -4.41 -7.64
N LEU A 19 -11.98 -5.42 -8.49
CA LEU A 19 -11.32 -5.54 -9.79
C LEU A 19 -11.59 -4.35 -10.72
N TRP A 20 -12.65 -3.58 -10.47
CA TRP A 20 -12.99 -2.37 -11.24
C TRP A 20 -12.23 -1.11 -10.81
N TYR A 21 -11.59 -1.11 -9.63
CA TYR A 21 -11.01 0.11 -9.06
C TYR A 21 -9.77 0.58 -9.83
N ASP A 22 -8.80 -0.31 -10.05
CA ASP A 22 -7.54 0.04 -10.72
C ASP A 22 -7.75 0.54 -12.15
N PRO A 23 -8.55 -0.12 -13.00
CA PRO A 23 -8.83 0.41 -14.34
C PRO A 23 -9.47 1.80 -14.31
N LEU A 24 -10.41 2.05 -13.39
CA LEU A 24 -11.05 3.36 -13.26
C LEU A 24 -10.07 4.42 -12.75
N LYS A 25 -9.20 4.07 -11.80
CA LYS A 25 -8.11 4.93 -11.31
C LYS A 25 -7.17 5.31 -12.45
N ASP A 26 -6.82 4.36 -13.30
CA ASP A 26 -5.89 4.56 -14.42
C ASP A 26 -6.55 5.23 -15.64
N GLY A 27 -7.86 5.47 -15.58
CA GLY A 27 -8.61 6.08 -16.69
C GLY A 27 -8.81 5.13 -17.88
N ASP A 28 -8.64 3.82 -17.69
CA ASP A 28 -8.92 2.81 -18.70
C ASP A 28 -10.42 2.47 -18.71
N CYS A 29 -11.20 3.36 -19.32
CA CYS A 29 -12.66 3.25 -19.37
C CYS A 29 -13.16 2.03 -20.15
N GLY A 30 -12.29 1.41 -20.97
CA GLY A 30 -12.60 0.27 -21.83
C GLY A 30 -12.25 -1.08 -21.22
N ASP A 31 -11.66 -1.10 -20.03
CA ASP A 31 -11.19 -2.33 -19.38
C ASP A 31 -12.33 -3.32 -19.10
N GLU A 32 -12.05 -4.61 -19.31
CA GLU A 32 -13.03 -5.68 -19.18
C GLU A 32 -13.58 -5.81 -17.75
N GLN A 33 -12.74 -5.66 -16.72
CA GLN A 33 -13.16 -5.78 -15.31
C GLN A 33 -14.07 -4.63 -14.91
N LEU A 34 -13.74 -3.41 -15.34
CA LEU A 34 -14.59 -2.23 -15.12
C LEU A 34 -15.94 -2.42 -15.82
N LEU A 35 -15.94 -2.82 -17.09
CA LEU A 35 -17.16 -3.00 -17.87
C LEU A 35 -18.03 -4.16 -17.38
N ALA A 36 -17.42 -5.26 -16.93
CA ALA A 36 -18.11 -6.41 -16.32
C ALA A 36 -18.76 -6.06 -14.97
N SER A 37 -18.17 -5.11 -14.24
CA SER A 37 -18.66 -4.70 -12.91
C SER A 37 -19.83 -3.72 -12.96
N ARG A 38 -20.25 -3.21 -14.14
CA ARG A 38 -21.32 -2.19 -14.31
C ARG A 38 -22.71 -2.61 -13.83
N ALA A 39 -22.91 -3.85 -13.41
CA ALA A 39 -24.13 -4.25 -12.69
C ALA A 39 -24.19 -3.61 -11.28
N GLN A 40 -23.06 -3.23 -10.70
CA GLN A 40 -22.97 -2.58 -9.40
C GLN A 40 -23.07 -1.03 -9.56
N PRO A 41 -23.68 -0.30 -8.62
CA PRO A 41 -23.93 1.14 -8.77
C PRO A 41 -22.67 2.00 -8.98
N VAL A 42 -21.61 1.77 -8.19
CA VAL A 42 -20.37 2.57 -8.23
C VAL A 42 -19.61 2.38 -9.55
N PRO A 43 -19.21 1.17 -9.98
CA PRO A 43 -18.51 0.98 -11.26
C PRO A 43 -19.39 1.32 -12.46
N ARG A 44 -20.72 1.25 -12.36
CA ARG A 44 -21.61 1.78 -13.42
C ARG A 44 -21.44 3.28 -13.62
N ALA A 45 -21.53 4.06 -12.53
CA ALA A 45 -21.32 5.50 -12.57
C ALA A 45 -19.88 5.83 -13.01
N GLY A 46 -18.90 5.08 -12.50
CA GLY A 46 -17.49 5.20 -12.85
C GLY A 46 -17.23 5.02 -14.35
N ALA A 47 -17.70 3.92 -14.93
CA ALA A 47 -17.51 3.64 -16.36
C ALA A 47 -18.14 4.73 -17.25
N LEU A 48 -19.39 5.13 -16.96
CA LEU A 48 -20.08 6.19 -17.72
C LEU A 48 -19.34 7.52 -17.66
N LEU A 49 -18.92 7.94 -16.47
CA LEU A 49 -18.23 9.22 -16.29
C LEU A 49 -16.78 9.21 -16.80
N CYS A 50 -16.10 8.06 -16.73
CA CYS A 50 -14.79 7.87 -17.35
C CYS A 50 -14.90 8.04 -18.88
N GLU A 51 -15.84 7.33 -19.50
CA GLU A 51 -16.07 7.42 -20.95
C GLU A 51 -16.54 8.83 -21.35
N ALA A 52 -17.40 9.48 -20.56
CA ALA A 52 -17.80 10.86 -20.77
C ALA A 52 -16.60 11.83 -20.72
N ALA A 53 -15.67 11.64 -19.79
CA ALA A 53 -14.49 12.49 -19.64
C ALA A 53 -13.50 12.37 -20.81
N THR A 54 -13.45 11.21 -21.48
CA THR A 54 -12.56 10.96 -22.63
C THR A 54 -13.19 11.36 -23.96
N THR A 55 -14.50 11.17 -24.12
CA THR A 55 -15.23 11.43 -25.37
C THR A 55 -15.88 12.82 -25.42
N ASN A 56 -16.06 13.44 -24.25
CA ASN A 56 -16.91 14.62 -24.04
C ASN A 56 -18.35 14.47 -24.55
N ASP A 57 -18.91 13.25 -24.53
CA ASP A 57 -20.28 12.98 -24.95
C ASP A 57 -21.29 13.54 -23.91
N PRO A 58 -22.19 14.47 -24.30
CA PRO A 58 -23.13 15.10 -23.36
C PRO A 58 -24.17 14.12 -22.80
N GLU A 59 -24.53 13.07 -23.54
CA GLU A 59 -25.47 12.07 -23.07
C GLU A 59 -24.82 11.12 -22.06
N LEU A 60 -23.54 10.76 -22.25
CA LEU A 60 -22.78 10.01 -21.24
C LEU A 60 -22.57 10.81 -19.96
N TRP A 61 -22.30 12.11 -20.05
CA TRP A 61 -22.25 13.00 -18.88
C TRP A 61 -23.57 12.97 -18.11
N ARG A 62 -24.70 13.15 -18.81
CA ARG A 62 -26.03 13.11 -18.20
C ARG A 62 -26.33 11.77 -17.53
N GLN A 63 -26.09 10.67 -18.23
CA GLN A 63 -26.32 9.31 -17.70
C GLN A 63 -25.40 8.99 -16.52
N GLY A 64 -24.15 9.43 -16.58
CA GLY A 64 -23.16 9.25 -15.52
C GLY A 64 -23.52 10.05 -14.26
N GLU A 65 -23.97 11.30 -14.41
CA GLU A 65 -24.47 12.12 -13.30
C GLU A 65 -25.71 11.50 -12.64
N ASP A 66 -26.67 11.04 -13.44
CA ASP A 66 -27.87 10.34 -12.94
C ASP A 66 -27.50 9.05 -12.21
N ALA A 67 -26.57 8.26 -12.77
CA ALA A 67 -26.08 7.03 -12.16
C ALA A 67 -25.37 7.31 -10.83
N LEU A 68 -24.50 8.33 -10.78
CA LEU A 68 -23.80 8.75 -9.57
C LEU A 68 -24.76 9.23 -8.48
N ALA A 69 -25.82 9.96 -8.85
CA ALA A 69 -26.84 10.42 -7.92
C ALA A 69 -27.66 9.26 -7.31
N ALA A 70 -27.78 8.15 -8.04
CA ALA A 70 -28.47 6.93 -7.60
C ALA A 70 -27.57 5.95 -6.81
N VAL A 71 -26.27 6.23 -6.66
CA VAL A 71 -25.36 5.41 -5.87
C VAL A 71 -25.80 5.42 -4.40
N PRO A 72 -25.99 4.25 -3.75
CA PRO A 72 -26.29 4.18 -2.33
C PRO A 72 -25.12 4.68 -1.47
N ALA A 73 -25.30 4.75 -0.15
CA ALA A 73 -24.18 5.04 0.74
C ALA A 73 -23.05 4.01 0.51
N PRO A 74 -21.81 4.46 0.27
CA PRO A 74 -20.65 3.59 0.10
C PRO A 74 -20.49 2.62 1.26
N ALA A 75 -20.13 1.36 0.96
CA ALA A 75 -19.95 0.31 1.97
C ALA A 75 -18.51 0.17 2.45
N GLY A 76 -17.55 0.80 1.77
CA GLY A 76 -16.13 0.73 2.12
C GLY A 76 -15.29 1.83 1.45
N CYS A 77 -14.04 1.92 1.88
CA CYS A 77 -13.10 2.97 1.50
C CYS A 77 -12.90 3.13 -0.02
N TRP A 78 -12.89 2.04 -0.80
CA TRP A 78 -12.81 2.09 -2.27
C TRP A 78 -13.99 2.82 -2.90
N GLU A 79 -15.20 2.52 -2.45
CA GLU A 79 -16.41 3.15 -2.95
C GLU A 79 -16.48 4.61 -2.48
N GLU A 80 -16.07 4.90 -1.24
CA GLU A 80 -16.01 6.27 -0.71
C GLU A 80 -15.07 7.15 -1.54
N GLU A 81 -13.83 6.70 -1.76
CA GLU A 81 -12.84 7.41 -2.59
C GLU A 81 -13.37 7.57 -4.03
N THR A 82 -13.94 6.50 -4.60
CA THR A 82 -14.50 6.52 -5.96
C THR A 82 -15.62 7.54 -6.09
N VAL A 83 -16.62 7.50 -5.23
CA VAL A 83 -17.76 8.44 -5.25
C VAL A 83 -17.28 9.87 -5.04
N ALA A 84 -16.30 10.10 -4.17
CA ALA A 84 -15.68 11.42 -3.98
C ALA A 84 -14.94 11.89 -5.24
N GLY A 85 -14.20 11.02 -5.93
CA GLY A 85 -13.56 11.30 -7.21
C GLY A 85 -14.55 11.64 -8.32
N LEU A 86 -15.59 10.83 -8.49
CA LEU A 86 -16.62 11.05 -9.50
C LEU A 86 -17.38 12.37 -9.28
N ARG A 87 -17.67 12.73 -8.03
CA ARG A 87 -18.27 14.04 -7.69
C ARG A 87 -17.37 15.21 -8.09
N ARG A 88 -16.05 15.11 -7.84
CA ARG A 88 -15.06 16.12 -8.26
C ARG A 88 -15.02 16.24 -9.79
N LEU A 89 -15.09 15.13 -10.51
CA LEU A 89 -15.11 15.10 -11.98
C LEU A 89 -16.37 15.77 -12.56
N VAL A 90 -17.55 15.47 -12.00
CA VAL A 90 -18.81 16.14 -12.39
C VAL A 90 -18.74 17.64 -12.10
N GLU A 91 -18.24 18.04 -10.94
CA GLU A 91 -18.07 19.45 -10.59
C GLU A 91 -17.08 20.17 -11.53
N PHE A 92 -16.02 19.49 -11.94
CA PHE A 92 -15.07 19.99 -12.94
C PHE A 92 -15.77 20.24 -14.28
N HIS A 93 -16.50 19.25 -14.80
CA HIS A 93 -17.21 19.37 -16.08
C HIS A 93 -18.21 20.52 -16.05
N ARG A 94 -19.02 20.65 -14.99
CA ARG A 94 -19.99 21.74 -14.84
C ARG A 94 -19.34 23.14 -14.87
N ARG A 95 -18.10 23.27 -14.39
CA ARG A 95 -17.34 24.54 -14.40
C ARG A 95 -16.64 24.80 -15.73
N ALA A 96 -16.31 23.75 -16.50
CA ALA A 96 -15.60 23.84 -17.76
C ALA A 96 -16.03 22.71 -18.71
N PRO A 97 -17.21 22.80 -19.35
CA PRO A 97 -17.77 21.69 -20.14
C PRO A 97 -16.93 21.28 -21.36
N GLU A 98 -16.14 22.22 -21.88
CA GLU A 98 -15.27 22.01 -23.05
C GLU A 98 -13.85 21.57 -22.67
N ALA A 99 -13.54 21.46 -21.37
CA ALA A 99 -12.21 21.08 -20.91
C ALA A 99 -12.11 19.57 -20.69
N VAL A 100 -11.06 18.97 -21.24
CA VAL A 100 -10.66 17.60 -20.89
C VAL A 100 -9.82 17.68 -19.60
N PRO A 101 -10.20 16.96 -18.54
CA PRO A 101 -9.43 16.93 -17.31
C PRO A 101 -8.11 16.18 -17.52
N GLU A 102 -7.03 16.73 -17.00
CA GLU A 102 -5.80 15.96 -16.79
C GLU A 102 -5.88 15.33 -15.41
N LEU A 103 -6.01 14.01 -15.35
CA LEU A 103 -6.18 13.29 -14.09
C LEU A 103 -4.85 13.20 -13.36
N GLN A 104 -4.79 13.78 -12.15
CA GLN A 104 -3.65 13.66 -11.26
C GLN A 104 -4.01 12.74 -10.11
N VAL A 105 -3.28 11.63 -9.97
CA VAL A 105 -3.38 10.74 -8.81
C VAL A 105 -2.82 11.47 -7.60
N PRO A 106 -3.64 11.77 -6.57
CA PRO A 106 -3.16 12.39 -5.34
C PRO A 106 -2.30 11.43 -4.51
N ASP A 107 -1.50 12.05 -3.64
CA ASP A 107 -0.83 11.39 -2.53
C ASP A 107 -1.83 10.64 -1.61
N GLY A 108 -1.41 9.48 -1.13
CA GLY A 108 -2.11 8.65 -0.17
C GLY A 108 -2.80 7.46 -0.80
N THR A 109 -3.43 6.66 0.06
CA THR A 109 -4.14 5.46 -0.33
C THR A 109 -5.65 5.63 -0.25
N ALA A 110 -6.39 4.96 -1.13
CA ALA A 110 -7.85 4.94 -1.15
C ALA A 110 -8.42 4.29 0.11
N CYS A 111 -7.73 3.26 0.60
CA CYS A 111 -8.00 2.58 1.86
C CYS A 111 -6.82 2.76 2.81
N PRO A 112 -7.04 2.98 4.11
CA PRO A 112 -5.97 3.07 5.10
C PRO A 112 -5.07 1.84 5.07
N LEU A 113 -3.76 2.04 5.14
CA LEU A 113 -2.80 0.97 5.28
C LEU A 113 -2.78 0.48 6.73
N VAL A 114 -2.78 -0.84 6.93
CA VAL A 114 -2.87 -1.48 8.25
C VAL A 114 -1.94 -2.70 8.31
N LEU A 115 -1.12 -2.72 9.35
CA LEU A 115 -0.42 -3.91 9.80
C LEU A 115 -1.42 -4.78 10.60
N GLU A 116 -1.84 -5.89 10.01
CA GLU A 116 -2.84 -6.79 10.59
C GLU A 116 -2.22 -8.01 11.27
N GLY A 117 -0.96 -8.30 10.97
CA GLY A 117 -0.27 -9.42 11.55
C GLY A 117 1.20 -9.48 11.17
N LEU A 118 1.84 -10.49 11.72
CA LEU A 118 3.22 -10.87 11.44
C LEU A 118 3.24 -12.36 11.11
N LEU A 119 4.26 -12.77 10.35
CA LEU A 119 4.52 -14.16 10.00
C LEU A 119 6.02 -14.43 10.15
N SER A 120 6.39 -15.60 10.67
CA SER A 120 7.79 -16.04 10.68
C SER A 120 7.92 -17.49 10.18
N PRO A 121 8.74 -17.76 9.17
CA PRO A 121 8.96 -19.13 8.68
C PRO A 121 9.70 -20.00 9.71
N LEU A 122 10.30 -19.40 10.74
CA LEU A 122 10.95 -20.13 11.85
C LEU A 122 9.95 -20.56 12.93
N ALA A 123 8.70 -20.08 12.87
CA ALA A 123 7.59 -20.50 13.72
C ALA A 123 6.41 -20.96 12.82
N PRO A 124 6.56 -22.07 12.07
CA PRO A 124 5.56 -22.50 11.10
C PRO A 124 4.22 -22.78 11.78
N GLY A 125 3.13 -22.24 11.21
CA GLY A 125 1.77 -22.36 11.76
C GLY A 125 1.42 -21.35 12.85
N VAL A 126 2.33 -20.42 13.17
CA VAL A 126 2.03 -19.26 14.02
C VAL A 126 1.97 -18.03 13.12
N GLU A 127 0.75 -17.60 12.83
CA GLU A 127 0.44 -16.38 12.08
C GLU A 127 -0.49 -15.54 12.94
N GLY A 128 -0.29 -14.23 12.96
CA GLY A 128 -1.16 -13.31 13.68
C GLY A 128 -0.41 -12.16 14.32
N LEU A 129 -1.04 -11.54 15.32
CA LEU A 129 -0.50 -10.35 15.96
C LEU A 129 0.70 -10.62 16.87
N GLU A 130 0.93 -11.87 17.27
CA GLU A 130 2.02 -12.24 18.18
C GLU A 130 2.85 -13.37 17.58
N ILE A 131 4.15 -13.12 17.36
CA ILE A 131 5.07 -14.10 16.80
C ILE A 131 6.21 -14.38 17.77
N PRO A 132 6.46 -15.66 18.14
CA PRO A 132 7.58 -16.01 18.99
C PRO A 132 8.91 -15.88 18.22
N VAL A 133 9.88 -15.24 18.85
CA VAL A 133 11.25 -15.09 18.33
C VAL A 133 12.28 -15.29 19.44
N SER A 134 13.51 -15.63 19.07
CA SER A 134 14.62 -15.71 20.03
C SER A 134 15.12 -14.32 20.43
N THR A 135 15.54 -14.13 21.68
CA THR A 135 16.27 -12.93 22.15
C THR A 135 17.56 -12.66 21.37
N CYS A 136 18.11 -13.67 20.67
CA CYS A 136 19.26 -13.47 19.78
C CYS A 136 18.94 -12.64 18.52
N GLY A 137 17.67 -12.49 18.16
CA GLY A 137 17.26 -11.84 16.91
C GLY A 137 17.63 -12.64 15.66
N GLY A 138 17.64 -11.96 14.51
CA GLY A 138 18.02 -12.48 13.19
C GLY A 138 16.90 -13.21 12.43
N ALA A 139 15.84 -13.64 13.13
CA ALA A 139 14.68 -14.30 12.54
C ALA A 139 14.00 -13.39 11.50
N PRO A 140 13.74 -13.86 10.27
CA PRO A 140 12.95 -13.11 9.31
C PRO A 140 11.47 -13.05 9.78
N VAL A 141 10.90 -11.85 9.77
CA VAL A 141 9.51 -11.59 10.15
C VAL A 141 8.85 -10.82 9.02
N PHE A 142 7.84 -11.42 8.40
CA PHE A 142 7.06 -10.86 7.31
C PHE A 142 5.91 -10.02 7.87
N LEU A 143 5.67 -8.87 7.24
CA LEU A 143 4.55 -8.00 7.54
C LEU A 143 3.30 -8.54 6.83
N GLN A 144 2.17 -8.55 7.51
CA GLN A 144 0.89 -9.02 6.98
C GLN A 144 -0.19 -7.94 7.09
N GLY A 145 -1.18 -8.03 6.22
CA GLY A 145 -2.23 -7.03 6.03
C GLY A 145 -2.10 -6.38 4.66
N ASN A 146 -2.65 -5.18 4.49
CA ASN A 146 -2.69 -4.57 3.17
C ASN A 146 -1.41 -3.80 2.77
N LEU A 147 -0.30 -4.06 3.48
CA LEU A 147 1.02 -3.45 3.27
C LEU A 147 1.84 -4.13 2.18
N GLU A 148 1.56 -5.40 1.89
CA GLU A 148 2.23 -6.14 0.81
C GLU A 148 1.81 -5.67 -0.59
N TRP A 149 0.87 -4.74 -0.63
CA TRP A 149 0.17 -4.23 -1.80
C TRP A 149 0.57 -2.80 -2.18
N VAL A 150 1.55 -2.23 -1.48
CA VAL A 150 2.21 -0.99 -1.89
C VAL A 150 3.59 -1.29 -2.49
N PRO A 151 4.13 -0.40 -3.33
CA PRO A 151 5.50 -0.53 -3.80
C PRO A 151 6.46 -0.75 -2.62
N PRO A 152 7.41 -1.70 -2.72
CA PRO A 152 8.28 -2.06 -1.60
C PRO A 152 9.18 -0.91 -1.13
N GLU A 153 9.43 0.08 -1.99
CA GLU A 153 10.14 1.31 -1.67
C GLU A 153 9.37 2.27 -0.73
N ASP A 154 8.04 2.11 -0.65
CA ASP A 154 7.15 2.98 0.13
C ASP A 154 7.19 2.64 1.63
N ILE A 155 7.66 1.44 2.02
CA ILE A 155 7.79 1.01 3.42
C ILE A 155 9.25 0.65 3.70
N ARG A 156 9.93 1.52 4.44
CA ARG A 156 11.39 1.49 4.59
C ARG A 156 11.86 0.96 5.93
N ALA A 157 11.11 1.20 7.01
CA ALA A 157 11.51 0.75 8.34
C ALA A 157 10.33 0.46 9.27
N VAL A 158 10.57 -0.48 10.19
CA VAL A 158 9.70 -0.78 11.32
C VAL A 158 10.38 -0.46 12.64
N SER A 159 9.60 -0.05 13.63
CA SER A 159 10.03 0.05 15.02
C SER A 159 9.62 -1.22 15.77
N VAL A 160 10.60 -1.87 16.39
CA VAL A 160 10.44 -3.00 17.31
C VAL A 160 10.79 -2.50 18.71
N GLY A 161 9.78 -2.06 19.46
CA GLY A 161 9.99 -1.31 20.69
C GLY A 161 10.77 -0.03 20.43
N ALA A 162 12.00 0.06 20.94
CA ALA A 162 12.90 1.21 20.72
C ALA A 162 13.86 1.04 19.52
N ALA A 163 13.95 -0.16 18.95
CA ALA A 163 14.85 -0.44 17.84
C ALA A 163 14.18 -0.13 16.50
N VAL A 164 14.87 0.59 15.61
CA VAL A 164 14.42 0.80 14.23
C VAL A 164 15.16 -0.17 13.31
N VAL A 165 14.42 -0.94 12.53
CA VAL A 165 14.95 -1.99 11.66
C VAL A 165 14.53 -1.74 10.22
N PRO A 166 15.46 -1.83 9.25
CA PRO A 166 15.12 -1.70 7.85
C PRO A 166 14.22 -2.85 7.39
N VAL A 167 13.22 -2.50 6.59
CA VAL A 167 12.41 -3.47 5.85
C VAL A 167 13.16 -3.88 4.58
N GLN A 168 12.98 -5.14 4.21
CA GLN A 168 13.58 -5.80 3.05
C GLN A 168 12.48 -6.50 2.25
N GLN A 169 12.74 -6.74 0.97
CA GLN A 169 11.85 -7.50 0.11
C GLN A 169 12.41 -8.91 -0.10
N GLY A 170 11.55 -9.92 0.02
CA GLY A 170 11.92 -11.31 -0.21
C GLY A 170 10.70 -12.20 -0.34
N ASN A 171 10.77 -13.21 -1.21
CA ASN A 171 9.66 -14.15 -1.45
C ASN A 171 8.31 -13.47 -1.79
N GLY A 172 8.34 -12.32 -2.46
CA GLY A 172 7.13 -11.59 -2.86
C GLY A 172 6.44 -10.79 -1.75
N SER A 173 7.06 -10.66 -0.57
CA SER A 173 6.50 -9.89 0.55
C SER A 173 7.56 -9.05 1.26
N LEU A 174 7.11 -8.14 2.12
CA LEU A 174 7.93 -7.27 2.93
C LEU A 174 8.27 -7.96 4.25
N PHE A 175 9.54 -7.97 4.62
CA PHE A 175 10.01 -8.57 5.86
C PHE A 175 11.12 -7.76 6.50
N PHE A 176 11.34 -7.95 7.79
CA PHE A 176 12.49 -7.43 8.50
C PHE A 176 13.14 -8.56 9.29
N ARG A 177 14.33 -8.33 9.83
CA ARG A 177 14.97 -9.28 10.75
C ARG A 177 14.77 -8.82 12.18
N ALA A 178 14.19 -9.68 13.01
CA ALA A 178 13.98 -9.38 14.42
C ALA A 178 15.31 -8.90 15.05
N PRO A 179 15.36 -7.71 15.67
CA PRO A 179 16.58 -7.26 16.33
C PRO A 179 16.83 -8.14 17.57
N PRO A 180 18.09 -8.25 18.04
CA PRO A 180 18.36 -8.85 19.33
C PRO A 180 17.67 -8.04 20.44
N SER A 181 17.30 -8.72 21.53
CA SER A 181 16.63 -8.12 22.68
C SER A 181 17.20 -8.68 23.97
N ASP A 182 17.52 -7.80 24.92
CA ASP A 182 17.94 -8.19 26.27
C ASP A 182 16.74 -8.53 27.19
N VAL A 183 15.52 -8.28 26.72
CA VAL A 183 14.27 -8.53 27.45
C VAL A 183 13.48 -9.65 26.80
N ALA A 184 12.91 -10.51 27.65
CA ALA A 184 11.92 -11.51 27.25
C ALA A 184 10.50 -10.94 27.36
N GLY A 185 9.59 -11.46 26.54
CA GLY A 185 8.19 -11.05 26.50
C GLY A 185 7.80 -10.25 25.24
N PRO A 186 6.57 -9.73 25.20
CA PRO A 186 6.03 -9.05 24.03
C PRO A 186 6.65 -7.67 23.82
N VAL A 187 7.10 -7.40 22.59
CA VAL A 187 7.63 -6.12 22.14
C VAL A 187 6.84 -5.67 20.92
N PRO A 188 6.24 -4.47 20.91
CA PRO A 188 5.39 -4.03 19.81
C PRO A 188 6.20 -3.78 18.54
N VAL A 189 5.56 -4.05 17.40
CA VAL A 189 6.05 -3.79 16.04
C VAL A 189 5.10 -2.84 15.35
N THR A 190 5.60 -1.69 14.91
CA THR A 190 4.85 -0.71 14.10
C THR A 190 5.68 -0.30 12.88
N VAL A 191 5.04 0.07 11.79
CA VAL A 191 5.73 0.74 10.68
C VAL A 191 6.11 2.15 11.14
N SER A 192 7.38 2.53 10.96
CA SER A 192 7.91 3.81 11.46
C SER A 192 8.46 4.72 10.37
N ASP A 193 8.78 4.18 9.20
CA ASP A 193 9.13 4.97 8.02
C ASP A 193 8.42 4.40 6.80
N ALA A 194 7.47 5.17 6.29
CA ALA A 194 6.73 4.91 5.07
C ALA A 194 6.28 6.24 4.45
N ASP A 195 6.00 6.24 3.15
CA ASP A 195 5.45 7.42 2.46
C ASP A 195 4.00 7.69 2.86
N TRP A 196 3.34 6.69 3.44
CA TRP A 196 1.94 6.73 3.84
C TRP A 196 1.77 6.37 5.32
N PRO A 197 0.78 6.95 6.00
CA PRO A 197 0.46 6.56 7.37
C PRO A 197 -0.04 5.10 7.39
N VAL A 198 0.61 4.29 8.21
CA VAL A 198 0.24 2.89 8.46
C VAL A 198 -0.29 2.76 9.88
N GLY A 199 -1.51 2.24 10.00
CA GLY A 199 -2.12 1.87 11.28
C GLY A 199 -1.81 0.44 11.69
N GLY A 200 -2.26 0.06 12.88
CA GLY A 200 -2.08 -1.30 13.41
C GLY A 200 -0.70 -1.54 14.03
N GLN A 201 -0.57 -2.68 14.71
CA GLN A 201 0.67 -3.11 15.33
C GLN A 201 0.67 -4.63 15.52
N GLY A 202 1.83 -5.26 15.36
CA GLY A 202 2.08 -6.64 15.79
C GLY A 202 2.96 -6.66 17.04
N TYR A 203 3.35 -7.85 17.47
CA TYR A 203 4.21 -8.08 18.62
C TYR A 203 5.19 -9.22 18.35
N LEU A 204 6.46 -8.99 18.66
CA LEU A 204 7.44 -10.06 18.80
C LEU A 204 7.47 -10.53 20.24
N VAL A 205 7.23 -11.81 20.46
CA VAL A 205 7.30 -12.44 21.79
C VAL A 205 8.69 -13.03 21.94
N TYR A 206 9.60 -12.28 22.56
CA TYR A 206 10.98 -12.69 22.75
C TYR A 206 11.11 -13.78 23.81
N GLN A 207 11.76 -14.88 23.42
CA GLN A 207 12.02 -16.04 24.26
C GLN A 207 13.53 -16.24 24.41
N VAL A 208 13.97 -16.53 25.64
CA VAL A 208 15.36 -16.86 25.90
C VAL A 208 15.65 -18.25 25.34
N PRO A 209 16.57 -18.38 24.37
CA PRO A 209 16.89 -19.68 23.80
C PRO A 209 17.62 -20.56 24.82
N ALA A 210 17.46 -21.87 24.69
CA ALA A 210 18.16 -22.85 25.53
C ALA A 210 19.68 -22.90 25.26
N ALA A 211 20.11 -22.48 24.07
CA ALA A 211 21.51 -22.39 23.67
C ALA A 211 21.96 -20.93 23.58
N ALA A 212 23.25 -20.68 23.78
CA ALA A 212 23.84 -19.35 23.60
C ALA A 212 23.66 -18.85 22.15
N CYS A 213 23.55 -17.54 21.99
CA CYS A 213 23.41 -16.93 20.67
C CYS A 213 24.64 -17.22 19.80
N PRO A 214 24.46 -17.48 18.50
CA PRO A 214 25.59 -17.58 17.58
C PRO A 214 26.34 -16.24 17.53
N ASP A 215 27.67 -16.30 17.44
CA ASP A 215 28.50 -15.11 17.30
C ASP A 215 28.15 -14.35 16.00
N PRO A 216 28.10 -13.01 16.02
CA PRO A 216 27.86 -12.24 14.81
C PRO A 216 28.94 -12.54 13.75
N PRO A 217 28.59 -12.50 12.46
CA PRO A 217 29.58 -12.66 11.39
C PRO A 217 30.72 -11.65 11.58
N PRO A 218 31.99 -12.05 11.37
CA PRO A 218 33.10 -11.11 11.45
C PRO A 218 32.90 -9.97 10.44
N ALA A 219 33.14 -8.74 10.89
CA ALA A 219 33.04 -7.57 10.02
C ALA A 219 33.95 -7.74 8.79
N PRO A 220 33.49 -7.35 7.58
CA PRO A 220 34.33 -7.41 6.39
C PRO A 220 35.59 -6.58 6.60
N ALA A 221 36.75 -7.15 6.25
CA ALA A 221 38.03 -6.48 6.37
C ALA A 221 38.03 -5.16 5.57
N PRO A 222 38.60 -4.07 6.10
CA PRO A 222 38.68 -2.81 5.37
C PRO A 222 39.42 -3.03 4.04
N ALA A 223 38.87 -2.48 2.96
CA ALA A 223 39.48 -2.57 1.64
C ALA A 223 40.91 -1.99 1.68
N PRO A 224 41.90 -2.64 1.05
CA PRO A 224 43.26 -2.10 1.00
C PRO A 224 43.24 -0.74 0.32
N ALA A 225 43.91 0.24 0.94
CA ALA A 225 44.01 1.60 0.41
C ALA A 225 44.61 1.56 -1.01
N PRO A 226 44.11 2.38 -1.96
CA PRO A 226 44.68 2.43 -3.30
C PRO A 226 46.13 2.89 -3.23
N THR A 227 47.05 2.03 -3.68
CA THR A 227 48.46 2.37 -3.85
C THR A 227 48.58 3.50 -4.87
N ALA A 228 49.10 4.65 -4.44
CA ALA A 228 49.38 5.76 -5.34
C ALA A 228 50.38 5.33 -6.44
N PRO A 229 50.16 5.72 -7.71
CA PRO A 229 51.09 5.41 -8.79
C PRO A 229 52.43 6.13 -8.57
N PRO A 230 53.57 5.49 -8.90
CA PRO A 230 54.88 6.13 -8.80
C PRO A 230 54.97 7.29 -9.80
N THR A 231 55.39 8.45 -9.31
CA THR A 231 55.66 9.63 -10.12
C THR A 231 56.97 9.42 -10.88
N LEU A 232 56.92 9.40 -12.22
CA LEU A 232 58.07 9.56 -13.11
C LEU A 232 57.75 10.61 -14.17
#